data_AF-A0A3M0W082-F1
#
_entry.id   AF-A0A3M0W082-F1
#
_cell.length_a   1.000
_cell.length_b   1.000
_cell.length_c   1.000
_cell.angle_alpha   90.00
_cell.angle_beta   90.00
_cell.angle_gamma   90.00
#
_symmetry.space_group_name_H-M   'P 1'
#
loop_
_entity.id
_entity.type
_entity.pdbx_description
1 polymer ?
#
loop_
_entity_poly.entity_id
_entity_poly.type
_entity_poly.pdbx_seq_one_letter_code
_entity_poly.pdbx_strand_id
1 'polypeptide(L)'
;MDYGSVLAKHAGQVNAQHVIQGSDIGIRHIVEVSPDVLRQLRTAHLEDIGAAARPICRLSHRSPSIAPSARTRAPAMLGPVHAGLVLALGLGVAAQSYVDRLSFGHQTGVSPSSFAIPGWSMLGQDYVPQLLSDKVLLTPPYGANKRGSLWADGKNWLPGWQADLEFRVGATERGVGNLQLWYVGDAATQGSTHTLYTVRQFDGLVLVIDTNGGVQKIRGFLNDGTIDYAAHSNVDGLAFGHCDYAYRNRPISRLSVKSTSAGLSVTIDDQLCFSSGKIALPVGDHFGLTASSGDPPDSFEVFKFAVSSVVESLLRELLRLQAAASAAAAAAPKADYSQHFAELSQQLQKTHEGVTEHIPMRMREYVQAHTPRIGFILYSFMAFQTCCIGAWGWYKWRKSTMPKKYL
;
A
#
# COMPACT_ATOMS: atom_id res chain seq x y z
N MET A 1 -14.53 38.33 -10.98
CA MET A 1 -14.17 39.76 -10.83
C MET A 1 -12.73 39.92 -11.27
N ASP A 2 -12.41 41.05 -11.89
CA ASP A 2 -11.19 41.25 -12.67
C ASP A 2 -10.00 41.74 -11.80
N TYR A 3 -8.89 41.00 -11.85
CA TYR A 3 -7.68 41.27 -11.06
C TYR A 3 -6.76 42.35 -11.66
N GLY A 4 -7.06 42.88 -12.85
CA GLY A 4 -6.23 43.91 -13.51
C GLY A 4 -6.20 45.28 -12.80
N SER A 5 -7.16 45.56 -11.91
CA SER A 5 -7.37 46.91 -11.35
C SER A 5 -6.57 47.24 -10.07
N VAL A 6 -5.94 46.26 -9.41
CA VAL A 6 -5.26 46.46 -8.12
C VAL A 6 -3.78 46.84 -8.28
N LEU A 7 -3.12 46.36 -9.34
CA LEU A 7 -1.69 46.60 -9.58
C LEU A 7 -1.36 48.03 -10.04
N ALA A 8 -2.34 48.80 -10.52
CA ALA A 8 -2.13 50.16 -11.03
C ALA A 8 -1.92 51.23 -9.95
N LYS A 9 -2.07 50.90 -8.64
CA LYS A 9 -2.11 51.90 -7.57
C LYS A 9 -0.82 52.11 -6.78
N HIS A 10 0.24 51.35 -7.08
CA HIS A 10 1.55 51.46 -6.40
C HIS A 10 2.75 51.59 -7.34
N ALA A 11 2.54 51.89 -8.62
CA ALA A 11 3.61 52.19 -9.57
C ALA A 11 4.13 53.63 -9.41
N GLY A 12 4.86 53.91 -8.32
CA GLY A 12 5.48 55.20 -8.05
C GLY A 12 6.75 55.06 -7.22
N GLN A 13 7.86 55.56 -7.77
CA GLN A 13 9.21 55.60 -7.17
C GLN A 13 9.94 54.25 -6.96
N VAL A 14 10.57 53.72 -8.01
CA VAL A 14 11.92 53.14 -7.89
C VAL A 14 12.78 53.69 -9.03
N ASN A 15 14.00 54.13 -8.70
CA ASN A 15 14.91 54.79 -9.62
C ASN A 15 15.75 53.75 -10.40
N ALA A 16 15.84 53.88 -11.72
CA ALA A 16 16.58 52.94 -12.57
C ALA A 16 18.00 53.45 -12.87
N GLN A 17 19.03 52.72 -12.44
CA GLN A 17 20.40 52.92 -12.92
C GLN A 17 20.80 51.80 -13.89
N HIS A 18 21.27 52.22 -15.07
CA HIS A 18 21.74 51.34 -16.14
C HIS A 18 23.21 50.96 -15.91
N VAL A 19 23.52 49.66 -16.00
CA VAL A 19 24.85 49.16 -16.39
C VAL A 19 24.64 48.08 -17.44
N ILE A 20 25.13 48.32 -18.66
CA ILE A 20 25.08 47.35 -19.76
C ILE A 20 26.48 46.80 -19.98
N GLN A 21 26.64 45.49 -19.80
CA GLN A 21 27.60 44.69 -20.57
C GLN A 21 27.05 43.27 -20.66
N GLY A 22 26.84 42.78 -21.88
CA GLY A 22 26.05 41.57 -22.12
C GLY A 22 26.86 40.37 -22.58
N SER A 23 26.31 39.18 -22.34
CA SER A 23 26.18 38.10 -23.33
C SER A 23 25.32 36.97 -22.75
N ASP A 24 24.03 36.96 -23.10
CA ASP A 24 23.15 35.82 -23.43
C ASP A 24 23.38 34.43 -22.78
N ILE A 25 22.38 33.70 -22.23
CA ILE A 25 20.92 33.89 -22.07
C ILE A 25 20.49 33.16 -20.78
N GLY A 26 19.60 33.75 -19.97
CA GLY A 26 19.04 33.05 -18.79
C GLY A 26 18.34 33.94 -17.76
N ILE A 27 17.37 34.77 -18.17
CA ILE A 27 16.73 35.74 -17.27
C ILE A 27 15.85 35.02 -16.23
N ARG A 28 16.30 34.98 -14.97
CA ARG A 28 15.45 34.77 -13.79
C ARG A 28 15.10 36.12 -13.19
N HIS A 29 13.81 36.47 -13.15
CA HIS A 29 13.34 37.58 -12.32
C HIS A 29 13.40 37.17 -10.85
N ILE A 30 14.43 37.64 -10.14
CA ILE A 30 14.47 37.62 -8.67
C ILE A 30 13.84 38.93 -8.19
N VAL A 31 12.62 38.86 -7.66
CA VAL A 31 12.01 39.98 -6.94
C VAL A 31 12.43 39.86 -5.47
N GLU A 32 13.44 40.62 -5.05
CA GLU A 32 13.75 40.76 -3.63
C GLU A 32 12.66 41.56 -2.94
N VAL A 33 11.76 40.86 -2.24
CA VAL A 33 10.72 41.49 -1.42
C VAL A 33 11.33 41.87 -0.07
N SER A 34 11.30 43.17 0.26
CA SER A 34 11.79 43.68 1.54
C SER A 34 11.16 42.95 2.74
N PRO A 35 11.93 42.59 3.79
CA PRO A 35 11.42 41.90 4.98
C PRO A 35 10.24 42.60 5.68
N ASP A 36 10.12 43.92 5.53
CA ASP A 36 9.04 44.70 6.14
C ASP A 36 7.68 44.47 5.44
N VAL A 37 7.68 44.23 4.13
CA VAL A 37 6.48 43.87 3.34
C VAL A 37 5.95 42.50 3.78
N LEU A 38 6.84 41.54 4.03
CA LEU A 38 6.50 40.22 4.57
C LEU A 38 5.91 40.29 5.98
N ARG A 39 6.31 41.26 6.82
CA ARG A 39 5.67 41.49 8.13
C ARG A 39 4.27 42.07 7.99
N GLN A 40 4.05 43.04 7.10
CA GLN A 40 2.72 43.66 6.90
C GLN A 40 1.68 42.67 6.35
N LEU A 41 2.07 41.79 5.43
CA LEU A 41 1.17 40.72 4.93
C LEU A 41 0.80 39.71 6.01
N ARG A 42 1.71 39.43 6.97
CA ARG A 42 1.46 38.50 8.08
C ARG A 42 0.49 39.06 9.12
N THR A 43 0.50 40.38 9.34
CA THR A 43 -0.46 41.03 10.24
C THR A 43 -1.87 41.09 9.67
N ALA A 44 -2.03 41.34 8.36
CA ALA A 44 -3.34 41.39 7.72
C ALA A 44 -4.09 40.04 7.74
N HIS A 45 -3.37 38.92 7.69
CA HIS A 45 -3.99 37.57 7.70
C HIS A 45 -4.49 37.13 9.09
N LEU A 46 -4.10 37.81 10.17
CA LEU A 46 -4.46 37.43 11.55
C LEU A 46 -5.74 38.11 12.07
N GLU A 47 -6.19 39.21 11.47
CA GLU A 47 -7.46 39.86 11.85
C GLU A 47 -8.69 39.13 11.29
N ASP A 48 -8.60 38.55 10.09
CA ASP A 48 -9.72 37.88 9.41
C ASP A 48 -10.18 36.58 10.10
N ILE A 49 -9.27 35.89 10.81
CA ILE A 49 -9.58 34.65 11.54
C ILE A 49 -10.42 34.93 12.80
N GLY A 50 -10.39 36.16 13.32
CA GLY A 50 -11.16 36.57 14.51
C GLY A 50 -12.66 36.81 14.25
N ALA A 51 -13.06 37.05 13.00
CA ALA A 51 -14.44 37.45 12.66
C ALA A 51 -15.40 36.27 12.44
N ALA A 52 -14.90 35.08 12.11
CA ALA A 52 -15.73 33.93 11.73
C ALA A 52 -16.34 33.13 12.91
N ALA A 53 -16.00 33.46 14.16
CA ALA A 53 -16.36 32.66 15.34
C ALA A 53 -17.37 33.35 16.28
N ARG A 54 -18.61 33.57 15.82
CA ARG A 54 -19.76 33.91 16.69
C ARG A 54 -21.06 33.21 16.27
N PRO A 55 -21.76 32.50 17.16
CA PRO A 55 -23.03 31.83 16.84
C PRO A 55 -24.22 32.81 16.88
N ILE A 56 -25.09 32.76 15.88
CA ILE A 56 -26.32 33.57 15.83
C ILE A 56 -27.53 32.72 16.23
N CYS A 57 -28.00 32.91 17.46
CA CYS A 57 -29.35 32.49 17.88
C CYS A 57 -30.32 33.67 17.71
N ARG A 58 -31.40 33.50 16.94
CA ARG A 58 -32.65 34.27 17.12
C ARG A 58 -33.88 33.41 16.82
N LEU A 59 -34.80 33.36 17.78
CA LEU A 59 -36.16 32.86 17.58
C LEU A 59 -37.01 33.90 16.82
N SER A 60 -38.03 33.44 16.10
CA SER A 60 -39.29 34.17 15.97
C SER A 60 -40.46 33.21 15.79
N HIS A 61 -41.57 33.49 16.49
CA HIS A 61 -42.82 32.75 16.43
C HIS A 61 -43.55 32.93 15.09
N ARG A 62 -44.24 31.88 14.62
CA ARG A 62 -45.68 31.92 14.27
C ARG A 62 -46.27 30.51 14.04
N SER A 63 -47.33 30.19 14.80
CA SER A 63 -48.33 29.14 14.51
C SER A 63 -49.37 29.69 13.50
N PRO A 64 -50.20 28.88 12.79
CA PRO A 64 -51.00 27.75 13.31
C PRO A 64 -51.12 26.55 12.30
N SER A 65 -52.05 25.57 12.29
CA SER A 65 -53.19 25.13 13.15
C SER A 65 -53.62 23.69 12.77
N ILE A 66 -54.03 22.82 13.72
CA ILE A 66 -55.09 21.75 13.60
C ILE A 66 -54.85 20.62 12.53
N ALA A 67 -55.09 19.30 12.66
CA ALA A 67 -55.68 18.35 13.63
C ALA A 67 -55.11 16.90 13.39
N PRO A 68 -55.44 15.86 14.21
CA PRO A 68 -54.69 14.61 14.30
C PRO A 68 -55.41 13.30 13.84
N SER A 69 -54.62 12.24 13.57
CA SER A 69 -55.03 10.82 13.50
C SER A 69 -53.76 9.95 13.29
N ALA A 70 -53.52 8.77 13.88
CA ALA A 70 -54.11 8.04 15.01
C ALA A 70 -53.08 7.08 15.62
N ARG A 71 -53.42 6.42 16.74
CA ARG A 71 -52.70 5.26 17.33
C ARG A 71 -52.88 4.03 16.38
N THR A 72 -52.21 2.87 16.50
CA THR A 72 -52.33 1.95 17.65
C THR A 72 -51.39 0.72 17.52
N ARG A 73 -50.74 0.33 18.64
CA ARG A 73 -50.36 -1.02 19.14
C ARG A 73 -49.69 -2.10 18.23
N ALA A 74 -48.60 -2.65 18.75
CA ALA A 74 -48.13 -4.06 18.60
C ALA A 74 -48.96 -5.02 19.53
N PRO A 75 -48.65 -6.31 19.79
CA PRO A 75 -47.55 -7.17 19.29
C PRO A 75 -47.95 -8.64 18.95
N ALA A 76 -46.98 -9.45 18.49
CA ALA A 76 -46.96 -10.92 18.51
C ALA A 76 -45.55 -11.40 18.10
N MET A 77 -44.99 -12.57 18.44
CA MET A 77 -45.07 -13.57 19.51
C MET A 77 -43.91 -14.55 19.21
N LEU A 78 -43.39 -15.24 20.23
CA LEU A 78 -42.16 -16.05 20.17
C LEU A 78 -42.19 -17.25 19.18
N GLY A 79 -41.00 -17.64 18.72
CA GLY A 79 -40.68 -18.99 18.25
C GLY A 79 -39.19 -19.30 18.49
N PRO A 80 -38.82 -20.42 19.14
CA PRO A 80 -37.42 -20.77 19.37
C PRO A 80 -36.83 -21.50 18.15
N VAL A 81 -35.79 -20.95 17.53
CA VAL A 81 -35.03 -21.63 16.48
C VAL A 81 -33.60 -21.82 16.95
N HIS A 82 -33.04 -23.00 16.67
CA HIS A 82 -31.84 -23.54 17.31
C HIS A 82 -30.62 -22.62 17.23
N ALA A 83 -29.85 -22.60 18.33
CA ALA A 83 -28.53 -21.98 18.41
C ALA A 83 -27.50 -22.78 17.59
N GLY A 84 -27.57 -22.65 16.27
CA GLY A 84 -26.45 -22.98 15.39
C GLY A 84 -25.34 -21.96 15.63
N LEU A 85 -24.34 -22.33 16.44
CA LEU A 85 -23.11 -21.55 16.60
C LEU A 85 -22.31 -21.61 15.30
N VAL A 86 -22.71 -20.80 14.31
CA VAL A 86 -21.88 -20.52 13.15
C VAL A 86 -20.64 -19.82 13.67
N LEU A 87 -19.53 -20.54 13.67
CA LEU A 87 -18.23 -19.98 13.99
C LEU A 87 -17.83 -19.05 12.85
N ALA A 88 -18.30 -17.80 12.93
CA ALA A 88 -17.87 -16.72 12.07
C ALA A 88 -16.42 -16.40 12.39
N LEU A 89 -15.51 -17.24 11.87
CA LEU A 89 -14.12 -16.89 11.64
C LEU A 89 -14.14 -15.63 10.79
N GLY A 90 -13.99 -14.49 11.46
CA GLY A 90 -13.91 -13.22 10.79
C GLY A 90 -12.81 -13.32 9.73
N LEU A 91 -13.18 -13.06 8.48
CA LEU A 91 -12.23 -12.74 7.43
C LEU A 91 -11.58 -11.41 7.82
N GLY A 92 -10.65 -11.49 8.76
CA GLY A 92 -9.71 -10.42 9.02
C GLY A 92 -8.98 -10.18 7.72
N VAL A 93 -9.36 -9.12 7.02
CA VAL A 93 -8.61 -8.62 5.88
C VAL A 93 -7.23 -8.33 6.43
N ALA A 94 -6.29 -9.23 6.17
CA ALA A 94 -4.91 -9.05 6.56
C ALA A 94 -4.46 -7.77 5.88
N ALA A 95 -4.22 -6.73 6.69
CA ALA A 95 -3.75 -5.45 6.20
C ALA A 95 -2.50 -5.73 5.38
N GLN A 96 -2.53 -5.40 4.09
CA GLN A 96 -1.43 -5.67 3.19
C GLN A 96 -0.31 -4.69 3.56
N SER A 97 0.59 -5.11 4.45
CA SER A 97 1.63 -4.24 4.98
C SER A 97 2.76 -4.10 3.96
N TYR A 98 2.52 -3.19 3.03
CA TYR A 98 3.56 -2.53 2.26
C TYR A 98 4.02 -1.28 3.02
N VAL A 99 5.24 -0.84 2.78
CA VAL A 99 5.78 0.41 3.30
C VAL A 99 5.17 1.55 2.48
N ASP A 100 4.11 2.17 2.99
CA ASP A 100 3.33 3.20 2.27
C ASP A 100 4.21 4.33 1.69
N ARG A 101 5.28 4.74 2.38
CA ARG A 101 6.21 5.79 1.90
C ARG A 101 7.08 5.38 0.70
N LEU A 102 7.12 4.08 0.39
CA LEU A 102 7.87 3.48 -0.72
C LEU A 102 6.92 2.78 -1.69
N SER A 103 5.60 3.02 -1.59
CA SER A 103 4.58 2.24 -2.30
C SER A 103 3.41 3.10 -2.79
N PHE A 104 2.87 2.77 -3.96
CA PHE A 104 1.64 3.33 -4.51
C PHE A 104 0.87 2.27 -5.30
N GLY A 105 -0.45 2.45 -5.46
CA GLY A 105 -1.31 1.52 -6.20
C GLY A 105 -1.63 0.20 -5.48
N HIS A 106 -1.13 -0.01 -4.26
CA HIS A 106 -1.50 -1.17 -3.43
C HIS A 106 -2.80 -0.99 -2.66
N GLN A 107 -3.31 0.23 -2.61
CA GLN A 107 -4.61 0.62 -2.06
C GLN A 107 -5.60 0.89 -3.20
N THR A 108 -6.73 1.55 -2.92
CA THR A 108 -7.71 1.93 -3.95
C THR A 108 -7.19 3.08 -4.82
N GLY A 109 -6.69 2.75 -6.01
CA GLY A 109 -6.13 3.72 -6.97
C GLY A 109 -4.67 4.05 -6.72
N VAL A 110 -4.06 4.81 -7.65
CA VAL A 110 -2.62 5.13 -7.61
C VAL A 110 -2.29 6.23 -6.61
N SER A 111 -3.20 7.17 -6.37
CA SER A 111 -2.99 8.23 -5.39
C SER A 111 -4.30 8.68 -4.74
N PRO A 112 -4.28 9.14 -3.46
CA PRO A 112 -5.39 9.88 -2.84
C PRO A 112 -5.73 11.20 -3.55
N SER A 113 -4.86 11.72 -4.43
CA SER A 113 -5.07 12.97 -5.16
C SER A 113 -4.68 12.85 -6.64
N SER A 114 -5.36 13.59 -7.51
CA SER A 114 -5.09 13.57 -8.95
C SER A 114 -3.83 14.34 -9.39
N PHE A 115 -3.04 14.89 -8.44
CA PHE A 115 -1.92 15.80 -8.75
C PHE A 115 -0.54 15.28 -8.35
N ALA A 116 -0.44 14.48 -7.29
CA ALA A 116 0.84 13.94 -6.79
C ALA A 116 0.62 12.59 -6.12
N ILE A 117 1.64 11.73 -6.12
CA ILE A 117 1.66 10.48 -5.35
C ILE A 117 2.41 10.75 -4.02
N PRO A 118 1.84 10.46 -2.85
CA PRO A 118 2.49 10.74 -1.57
C PRO A 118 3.83 10.00 -1.42
N GLY A 119 4.92 10.74 -1.16
CA GLY A 119 6.27 10.18 -1.02
C GLY A 119 6.96 9.83 -2.34
N TRP A 120 6.43 10.32 -3.47
CA TRP A 120 7.01 10.10 -4.80
C TRP A 120 7.10 11.38 -5.62
N SER A 121 8.29 11.64 -6.14
CA SER A 121 8.60 12.74 -7.04
C SER A 121 8.51 12.30 -8.51
N MET A 122 7.80 13.07 -9.34
CA MET A 122 7.68 12.85 -10.78
C MET A 122 8.57 13.84 -11.54
N LEU A 123 9.42 13.33 -12.44
CA LEU A 123 10.31 14.13 -13.29
C LEU A 123 10.16 13.69 -14.75
N GLY A 124 10.53 14.56 -15.69
CA GLY A 124 10.39 14.25 -17.11
C GLY A 124 11.22 15.16 -18.00
N GLN A 125 11.56 14.64 -19.19
CA GLN A 125 12.33 15.31 -20.22
C GLN A 125 11.55 15.21 -21.54
N ASP A 126 11.31 16.37 -22.15
CA ASP A 126 10.47 16.56 -23.35
C ASP A 126 9.00 16.07 -23.22
N TYR A 127 8.64 15.56 -22.05
CA TYR A 127 7.34 15.08 -21.59
C TYR A 127 7.33 15.13 -20.06
N VAL A 128 6.18 15.41 -19.44
CA VAL A 128 5.99 15.28 -17.98
C VAL A 128 5.05 14.09 -17.75
N PRO A 129 5.42 13.11 -16.88
CA PRO A 129 4.56 11.99 -16.55
C PRO A 129 3.14 12.41 -16.14
N GLN A 130 2.14 11.71 -16.66
CA GLN A 130 0.74 12.00 -16.36
C GLN A 130 0.21 11.03 -15.31
N LEU A 131 -0.26 11.59 -14.19
CA LEU A 131 -0.99 10.86 -13.16
C LEU A 131 -2.47 10.74 -13.57
N LEU A 132 -2.94 9.51 -13.71
CA LEU A 132 -4.34 9.14 -13.95
C LEU A 132 -4.88 8.41 -12.71
N SER A 133 -6.20 8.20 -12.65
CA SER A 133 -6.86 7.62 -11.47
C SER A 133 -6.35 6.20 -11.13
N ASP A 134 -6.02 5.41 -12.15
CA ASP A 134 -5.66 3.99 -12.08
C ASP A 134 -4.18 3.70 -12.37
N LYS A 135 -3.43 4.67 -12.91
CA LYS A 135 -2.06 4.47 -13.42
C LYS A 135 -1.26 5.78 -13.52
N VAL A 136 0.05 5.64 -13.65
CA VAL A 136 0.95 6.68 -14.15
C VAL A 136 1.38 6.35 -15.57
N LEU A 137 1.30 7.33 -16.45
CA LEU A 137 1.86 7.25 -17.81
C LEU A 137 3.28 7.86 -17.78
N LEU A 138 4.31 7.02 -17.87
CA LEU A 138 5.71 7.44 -17.85
C LEU A 138 6.21 7.91 -19.23
N THR A 139 5.70 7.31 -20.31
CA THR A 139 5.89 7.80 -21.68
C THR A 139 4.56 7.80 -22.44
N PRO A 140 4.32 8.79 -23.31
CA PRO A 140 3.12 8.85 -24.12
C PRO A 140 3.21 7.90 -25.33
N PRO A 141 2.07 7.48 -25.93
CA PRO A 141 2.02 6.71 -27.17
C PRO A 141 2.29 7.55 -28.43
N TYR A 142 2.87 8.75 -28.28
CA TYR A 142 3.10 9.70 -29.37
C TYR A 142 4.42 10.47 -29.18
N GLY A 143 5.10 10.75 -30.29
CA GLY A 143 6.35 11.50 -30.29
C GLY A 143 7.56 10.69 -29.80
N ALA A 144 8.72 11.00 -30.38
CA ALA A 144 9.97 10.33 -30.08
C ALA A 144 10.66 10.88 -28.82
N ASN A 145 11.58 10.08 -28.27
CA ASN A 145 12.61 10.49 -27.30
C ASN A 145 12.06 11.09 -26.00
N LYS A 146 10.85 10.69 -25.59
CA LYS A 146 10.23 11.18 -24.35
C LYS A 146 10.75 10.38 -23.17
N ARG A 147 11.13 11.05 -22.08
CA ARG A 147 11.54 10.38 -20.84
C ARG A 147 10.69 10.82 -19.67
N GLY A 148 10.32 9.87 -18.84
CA GLY A 148 9.60 10.11 -17.60
C GLY A 148 10.15 9.24 -16.48
N SER A 149 10.08 9.74 -15.26
CA SER A 149 10.54 9.00 -14.09
C SER A 149 9.71 9.29 -12.85
N LEU A 150 9.62 8.27 -12.00
CA LEU A 150 9.06 8.31 -10.64
C LEU A 150 10.16 7.90 -9.66
N TRP A 151 10.41 8.70 -8.64
CA TRP A 151 11.40 8.38 -7.60
C TRP A 151 10.76 8.45 -6.22
N ALA A 152 11.03 7.46 -5.37
CA ALA A 152 10.60 7.49 -3.98
C ALA A 152 11.44 8.53 -3.21
N ASP A 153 10.78 9.45 -2.51
CA ASP A 153 11.43 10.48 -1.70
C ASP A 153 12.15 9.88 -0.47
N GLY A 154 11.80 8.64 -0.10
CA GLY A 154 12.34 7.91 1.03
C GLY A 154 13.36 6.83 0.66
N LYS A 155 14.35 6.64 1.53
CA LYS A 155 15.29 5.51 1.50
C LYS A 155 14.66 4.23 2.06
N ASN A 156 15.00 3.09 1.47
CA ASN A 156 14.61 1.76 1.96
C ASN A 156 15.59 1.25 3.02
N TRP A 157 15.12 1.08 4.26
CA TRP A 157 15.90 0.59 5.39
C TRP A 157 15.65 -0.89 5.73
N LEU A 158 14.89 -1.61 4.91
CA LEU A 158 14.62 -3.04 5.12
C LEU A 158 15.85 -3.87 4.72
N PRO A 159 16.42 -4.73 5.60
CA PRO A 159 17.55 -5.60 5.26
C PRO A 159 17.17 -6.79 4.37
N GLY A 160 15.87 -7.06 4.22
CA GLY A 160 15.32 -8.05 3.30
C GLY A 160 13.94 -7.60 2.84
N TRP A 161 13.80 -7.36 1.54
CA TRP A 161 12.63 -6.71 0.96
C TRP A 161 12.14 -7.41 -0.31
N GLN A 162 10.88 -7.17 -0.64
CA GLN A 162 10.28 -7.53 -1.93
C GLN A 162 9.59 -6.30 -2.51
N ALA A 163 9.94 -5.95 -3.75
CA ALA A 163 9.32 -4.89 -4.54
C ALA A 163 8.47 -5.52 -5.66
N ASP A 164 7.17 -5.22 -5.66
CA ASP A 164 6.19 -5.70 -6.65
C ASP A 164 5.79 -4.53 -7.58
N LEU A 165 6.20 -4.57 -8.85
CA LEU A 165 5.87 -3.61 -9.91
C LEU A 165 4.80 -4.20 -10.85
N GLU A 166 3.69 -3.49 -11.05
CA GLU A 166 2.66 -3.81 -12.02
C GLU A 166 2.62 -2.77 -13.14
N PHE A 167 2.84 -3.21 -14.37
CA PHE A 167 3.03 -2.33 -15.53
C PHE A 167 2.33 -2.87 -16.78
N ARG A 168 2.16 -2.00 -17.78
CA ARG A 168 1.74 -2.36 -19.14
C ARG A 168 2.53 -1.55 -20.15
N VAL A 169 2.78 -2.13 -21.32
CA VAL A 169 3.43 -1.44 -22.43
C VAL A 169 2.50 -1.46 -23.65
N GLY A 170 1.99 -0.29 -24.02
CA GLY A 170 1.29 -0.10 -25.29
C GLY A 170 2.29 0.20 -26.40
N ALA A 171 2.23 -0.52 -27.52
CA ALA A 171 3.22 -0.41 -28.58
C ALA A 171 2.62 -0.56 -29.97
N THR A 172 3.19 0.15 -30.94
CA THR A 172 3.02 -0.20 -32.36
C THR A 172 3.89 -1.42 -32.69
N GLU A 173 3.72 -2.03 -33.87
CA GLU A 173 4.44 -3.27 -34.25
C GLU A 173 5.97 -3.18 -34.13
N ARG A 174 6.53 -1.97 -34.22
CA ARG A 174 7.96 -1.68 -34.10
C ARG A 174 8.26 -0.60 -33.05
N GLY A 175 7.42 -0.53 -32.01
CA GLY A 175 7.65 0.38 -30.88
C GLY A 175 9.05 0.21 -30.29
N VAL A 176 9.66 1.32 -29.92
CA VAL A 176 11.00 1.41 -29.34
C VAL A 176 10.88 2.11 -27.99
N GLY A 177 11.56 1.57 -27.00
CA GLY A 177 11.65 2.15 -25.68
C GLY A 177 12.14 1.15 -24.64
N ASN A 178 12.22 1.61 -23.40
CA ASN A 178 12.55 0.82 -22.23
C ASN A 178 11.79 1.33 -21.00
N LEU A 179 11.45 0.41 -20.10
CA LEU A 179 11.04 0.68 -18.72
C LEU A 179 12.10 0.09 -17.79
N GLN A 180 12.44 0.80 -16.72
CA GLN A 180 13.52 0.41 -15.84
C GLN A 180 13.13 0.62 -14.38
N LEU A 181 13.52 -0.33 -13.53
CA LEU A 181 13.39 -0.28 -12.08
C LEU A 181 14.80 -0.14 -11.47
N TRP A 182 14.98 0.90 -10.68
CA TRP A 182 16.23 1.26 -10.01
C TRP A 182 16.14 0.99 -8.53
N TYR A 183 17.25 0.54 -7.95
CA TYR A 183 17.52 0.58 -6.52
C TYR A 183 18.95 1.07 -6.32
N VAL A 184 19.11 2.36 -6.02
CA VAL A 184 20.42 3.05 -6.05
C VAL A 184 20.59 4.10 -4.95
N GLY A 185 21.83 4.38 -4.57
CA GLY A 185 22.18 5.30 -3.48
C GLY A 185 21.74 6.75 -3.70
N ASP A 186 21.98 7.30 -4.90
CA ASP A 186 21.71 8.72 -5.24
C ASP A 186 20.71 8.86 -6.41
N ALA A 187 19.43 9.01 -6.05
CA ALA A 187 18.33 9.24 -6.98
C ALA A 187 18.40 10.56 -7.78
N ALA A 188 19.24 11.51 -7.40
CA ALA A 188 19.33 12.82 -8.06
C ALA A 188 20.42 12.85 -9.15
N THR A 189 21.58 12.22 -8.91
CA THR A 189 22.71 12.21 -9.87
C THR A 189 22.84 10.92 -10.67
N GLN A 190 22.48 9.77 -10.08
CA GLN A 190 22.44 8.47 -10.74
C GLN A 190 21.02 8.20 -11.30
N GLY A 191 20.00 8.74 -10.62
CA GLY A 191 18.61 8.73 -11.05
C GLY A 191 18.20 9.93 -11.92
N SER A 192 17.07 10.57 -11.62
CA SER A 192 16.36 11.51 -12.52
C SER A 192 15.82 10.81 -13.78
N THR A 193 15.89 11.45 -14.96
CA THR A 193 15.40 10.94 -16.26
C THR A 193 16.46 10.13 -17.04
N HIS A 194 17.55 9.73 -16.38
CA HIS A 194 18.56 8.88 -16.99
C HIS A 194 18.02 7.46 -17.28
N THR A 195 18.68 6.79 -18.21
CA THR A 195 18.48 5.37 -18.53
C THR A 195 19.78 4.63 -18.33
N LEU A 196 19.77 3.30 -18.27
CA LEU A 196 21.00 2.49 -18.25
C LEU A 196 21.97 2.88 -19.39
N TYR A 197 21.44 3.28 -20.54
CA TYR A 197 22.21 3.72 -21.72
C TYR A 197 22.70 5.17 -21.66
N THR A 198 22.35 5.92 -20.61
CA THR A 198 22.70 7.36 -20.47
C THR A 198 23.09 7.79 -19.06
N VAL A 199 23.00 6.91 -18.06
CA VAL A 199 23.65 7.07 -16.75
C VAL A 199 25.14 6.84 -16.94
N ARG A 200 25.98 7.63 -16.25
CA ARG A 200 27.42 7.37 -16.21
C ARG A 200 27.69 6.25 -15.21
N GLN A 201 27.98 6.62 -13.98
CA GLN A 201 28.20 5.68 -12.87
C GLN A 201 26.97 5.64 -11.96
N PHE A 202 26.66 4.47 -11.43
CA PHE A 202 25.66 4.28 -10.38
C PHE A 202 26.15 3.23 -9.38
N ASP A 203 25.59 3.22 -8.17
CA ASP A 203 25.85 2.19 -7.15
C ASP A 203 24.50 1.56 -6.80
N GLY A 204 24.38 0.24 -7.02
CA GLY A 204 23.15 -0.53 -6.80
C GLY A 204 22.70 -1.38 -8.00
N LEU A 205 21.37 -1.54 -8.14
CA LEU A 205 20.69 -2.43 -9.10
C LEU A 205 19.85 -1.65 -10.12
N VAL A 206 19.90 -2.09 -11.37
CA VAL A 206 18.93 -1.69 -12.42
C VAL A 206 18.35 -2.94 -13.06
N LEU A 207 17.03 -3.04 -13.12
CA LEU A 207 16.32 -3.97 -14.00
C LEU A 207 15.77 -3.21 -15.20
N VAL A 208 16.02 -3.72 -16.41
CA VAL A 208 15.58 -3.14 -17.68
C VAL A 208 14.60 -4.09 -18.37
N ILE A 209 13.46 -3.55 -18.79
CA ILE A 209 12.46 -4.20 -19.64
C ILE A 209 12.57 -3.53 -21.02
N ASP A 210 13.19 -4.22 -21.97
CA ASP A 210 13.50 -3.67 -23.29
C ASP A 210 13.64 -4.72 -24.40
N THR A 211 13.88 -4.25 -25.62
CA THR A 211 14.13 -5.13 -26.77
C THR A 211 15.61 -5.15 -27.09
N ASN A 212 16.23 -6.32 -26.94
CA ASN A 212 17.64 -6.54 -27.25
C ASN A 212 17.77 -7.57 -28.38
N GLY A 213 18.53 -7.23 -29.43
CA GLY A 213 18.69 -8.12 -30.61
C GLY A 213 17.38 -8.49 -31.31
N GLY A 214 16.34 -7.65 -31.20
CA GLY A 214 14.98 -7.93 -31.69
C GLY A 214 14.11 -8.78 -30.75
N VAL A 215 14.66 -9.27 -29.63
CA VAL A 215 13.93 -10.08 -28.63
C VAL A 215 13.55 -9.20 -27.43
N GLN A 216 12.29 -9.29 -27.01
CA GLN A 216 11.81 -8.63 -25.79
C GLN A 216 12.32 -9.38 -24.56
N LYS A 217 13.01 -8.70 -23.65
CA LYS A 217 13.70 -9.28 -22.49
C LYS A 217 13.46 -8.46 -21.22
N ILE A 218 13.68 -9.14 -20.09
CA ILE A 218 13.93 -8.49 -18.78
C ILE A 218 15.37 -8.80 -18.42
N ARG A 219 16.16 -7.78 -18.07
CA ARG A 219 17.61 -7.85 -17.88
C ARG A 219 18.02 -7.17 -16.59
N GLY A 220 18.96 -7.74 -15.85
CA GLY A 220 19.48 -7.20 -14.60
C GLY A 220 20.93 -6.74 -14.72
N PHE A 221 21.22 -5.54 -14.19
CA PHE A 221 22.53 -4.91 -14.20
C PHE A 221 22.91 -4.45 -12.79
N LEU A 222 24.19 -4.55 -12.47
CA LEU A 222 24.78 -4.08 -11.22
C LEU A 222 25.92 -3.13 -11.52
N ASN A 223 26.17 -2.22 -10.60
CA ASN A 223 27.34 -1.35 -10.59
C ASN A 223 27.62 -0.96 -9.13
N ASP A 224 28.89 -0.71 -8.83
CA ASP A 224 29.43 -0.32 -7.52
C ASP A 224 30.04 1.10 -7.58
N GLY A 225 29.56 1.91 -8.54
CA GLY A 225 30.10 3.20 -8.90
C GLY A 225 31.31 3.16 -9.84
N THR A 226 31.88 2.00 -10.17
CA THR A 226 33.12 1.93 -10.97
C THR A 226 32.92 2.08 -12.47
N ILE A 227 31.86 1.48 -13.04
CA ILE A 227 31.64 1.42 -14.49
C ILE A 227 30.88 2.66 -14.98
N ASP A 228 31.39 3.34 -16.01
CA ASP A 228 30.63 4.34 -16.77
C ASP A 228 29.85 3.64 -17.89
N TYR A 229 28.53 3.47 -17.69
CA TYR A 229 27.64 2.79 -18.61
C TYR A 229 27.36 3.60 -19.88
N ALA A 230 27.25 4.93 -19.80
CA ALA A 230 27.05 5.80 -20.96
C ALA A 230 28.25 5.80 -21.91
N ALA A 231 29.46 5.60 -21.38
CA ALA A 231 30.68 5.45 -22.19
C ALA A 231 30.96 4.00 -22.64
N HIS A 232 30.19 3.00 -22.17
CA HIS A 232 30.50 1.60 -22.42
C HIS A 232 30.00 1.11 -23.79
N SER A 233 30.90 0.54 -24.59
CA SER A 233 30.62 0.09 -25.96
C SER A 233 29.74 -1.17 -26.04
N ASN A 234 29.64 -1.95 -24.97
CA ASN A 234 28.82 -3.17 -24.91
C ASN A 234 28.06 -3.28 -23.58
N VAL A 235 27.14 -2.34 -23.33
CA VAL A 235 26.25 -2.37 -22.15
C VAL A 235 25.54 -3.72 -22.01
N ASP A 236 25.14 -4.34 -23.13
CA ASP A 236 24.43 -5.62 -23.13
C ASP A 236 25.21 -6.77 -22.46
N GLY A 237 26.54 -6.76 -22.61
CA GLY A 237 27.44 -7.73 -21.98
C GLY A 237 27.60 -7.58 -20.47
N LEU A 238 27.12 -6.48 -19.86
CA LEU A 238 27.17 -6.24 -18.42
C LEU A 238 25.96 -6.85 -17.66
N ALA A 239 24.99 -7.43 -18.36
CA ALA A 239 23.83 -8.04 -17.71
C ALA A 239 24.25 -9.28 -16.89
N PHE A 240 24.01 -9.27 -15.58
CA PHE A 240 24.31 -10.43 -14.72
C PHE A 240 23.28 -11.57 -14.86
N GLY A 241 22.12 -11.26 -15.43
CA GLY A 241 21.01 -12.20 -15.64
C GLY A 241 19.94 -11.59 -16.54
N HIS A 242 19.24 -12.44 -17.28
CA HIS A 242 18.12 -12.04 -18.14
C HIS A 242 17.15 -13.19 -18.37
N CYS A 243 15.92 -12.87 -18.75
CA CYS A 243 14.98 -13.81 -19.37
C CYS A 243 14.28 -13.18 -20.57
N ASP A 244 13.80 -14.02 -21.49
CA ASP A 244 13.00 -13.61 -22.63
C ASP A 244 11.54 -13.47 -22.17
N TYR A 245 10.95 -12.30 -22.40
CA TYR A 245 9.59 -12.00 -21.96
C TYR A 245 8.95 -11.01 -22.93
N ALA A 246 7.95 -11.46 -23.68
CA ALA A 246 7.10 -10.54 -24.44
C ALA A 246 6.28 -9.70 -23.47
N TYR A 247 6.47 -8.38 -23.50
CA TYR A 247 5.80 -7.41 -22.62
C TYR A 247 4.86 -6.47 -23.37
N ARG A 248 5.06 -6.26 -24.68
CA ARG A 248 4.23 -5.35 -25.49
C ARG A 248 2.81 -5.88 -25.68
N ASN A 249 1.84 -4.98 -25.57
CA ASN A 249 0.41 -5.20 -25.85
C ASN A 249 -0.22 -6.38 -25.09
N ARG A 250 0.30 -6.69 -23.90
CA ARG A 250 -0.25 -7.69 -22.98
C ARG A 250 -1.12 -7.05 -21.88
N PRO A 251 -1.90 -7.85 -21.14
CA PRO A 251 -2.46 -7.44 -19.85
C PRO A 251 -1.38 -6.94 -18.88
N ILE A 252 -1.82 -6.36 -17.76
CA ILE A 252 -0.93 -5.89 -16.69
C ILE A 252 0.00 -7.04 -16.27
N SER A 253 1.30 -6.79 -16.40
CA SER A 253 2.38 -7.73 -16.09
C SER A 253 2.93 -7.41 -14.71
N ARG A 254 3.28 -8.42 -13.90
CA ARG A 254 3.82 -8.22 -12.54
C ARG A 254 5.26 -8.70 -12.42
N LEU A 255 6.17 -7.73 -12.39
CA LEU A 255 7.58 -7.95 -12.03
C LEU A 255 7.69 -7.94 -10.50
N SER A 256 8.34 -8.95 -9.92
CA SER A 256 8.67 -8.99 -8.49
C SER A 256 10.16 -9.17 -8.30
N VAL A 257 10.74 -8.35 -7.41
CA VAL A 257 12.17 -8.36 -7.09
C VAL A 257 12.31 -8.61 -5.60
N LYS A 258 12.95 -9.72 -5.23
CA LYS A 258 13.15 -10.15 -3.84
C LYS A 258 14.65 -10.13 -3.52
N SER A 259 15.04 -9.28 -2.57
CA SER A 259 16.41 -9.16 -2.08
C SER A 259 16.51 -9.63 -0.63
N THR A 260 17.47 -10.50 -0.34
CA THR A 260 17.68 -11.13 0.97
C THR A 260 19.17 -11.36 1.21
N SER A 261 19.54 -11.73 2.45
CA SER A 261 20.87 -12.26 2.76
C SER A 261 21.24 -13.55 2.00
N ALA A 262 20.26 -14.24 1.41
CA ALA A 262 20.48 -15.41 0.56
C ALA A 262 20.63 -15.07 -0.94
N GLY A 263 20.56 -13.78 -1.31
CA GLY A 263 20.70 -13.30 -2.67
C GLY A 263 19.48 -12.55 -3.22
N LEU A 264 19.54 -12.30 -4.53
CA LEU A 264 18.51 -11.63 -5.33
C LEU A 264 17.75 -12.65 -6.19
N SER A 265 16.42 -12.51 -6.26
CA SER A 265 15.57 -13.25 -7.19
C SER A 265 14.60 -12.31 -7.91
N VAL A 266 14.42 -12.51 -9.21
CA VAL A 266 13.51 -11.73 -10.07
C VAL A 266 12.50 -12.70 -10.69
N THR A 267 11.21 -12.42 -10.50
CA THR A 267 10.11 -13.16 -11.12
C THR A 267 9.22 -12.24 -11.96
N ILE A 268 8.62 -12.79 -13.00
CA ILE A 268 7.66 -12.10 -13.87
C ILE A 268 6.43 -12.99 -14.01
N ASP A 269 5.24 -12.46 -13.70
CA ASP A 269 3.98 -13.21 -13.68
C ASP A 269 4.09 -14.54 -12.88
N ASP A 270 4.72 -14.47 -11.69
CA ASP A 270 5.06 -15.59 -10.80
C ASP A 270 6.04 -16.64 -11.36
N GLN A 271 6.55 -16.47 -12.58
CA GLN A 271 7.60 -17.31 -13.15
C GLN A 271 8.99 -16.78 -12.82
N LEU A 272 9.94 -17.67 -12.49
CA LEU A 272 11.34 -17.29 -12.26
C LEU A 272 11.96 -16.77 -13.56
N CYS A 273 12.43 -15.52 -13.55
CA CYS A 273 13.16 -14.92 -14.67
C CYS A 273 14.66 -15.20 -14.52
N PHE A 274 15.26 -14.79 -13.39
CA PHE A 274 16.63 -15.12 -13.01
C PHE A 274 16.85 -14.88 -11.51
N SER A 275 17.89 -15.49 -10.94
CA SER A 275 18.30 -15.28 -9.55
C SER A 275 19.81 -15.47 -9.38
N SER A 276 20.37 -14.92 -8.31
CA SER A 276 21.78 -15.11 -7.95
C SER A 276 21.98 -15.00 -6.43
N GLY A 277 22.53 -16.06 -5.84
CA GLY A 277 22.94 -16.11 -4.43
C GLY A 277 24.20 -15.30 -4.10
N LYS A 278 24.80 -14.61 -5.09
CA LYS A 278 26.04 -13.81 -4.93
C LYS A 278 25.78 -12.31 -4.81
N ILE A 279 24.53 -11.86 -4.98
CA ILE A 279 24.16 -10.44 -4.99
C ILE A 279 23.68 -10.05 -3.59
N ALA A 280 24.38 -9.10 -2.97
CA ALA A 280 23.93 -8.41 -1.76
C ALA A 280 23.76 -6.93 -2.10
N LEU A 281 22.59 -6.37 -1.81
CA LEU A 281 22.31 -4.94 -2.03
C LEU A 281 22.36 -4.21 -0.67
N PRO A 282 22.89 -2.98 -0.61
CA PRO A 282 22.96 -2.21 0.62
C PRO A 282 21.57 -1.78 1.10
N VAL A 283 21.49 -1.40 2.37
CA VAL A 283 20.32 -0.69 2.92
C VAL A 283 20.56 0.82 2.85
N GLY A 284 19.49 1.58 2.72
CA GLY A 284 19.55 3.04 2.62
C GLY A 284 19.45 3.59 1.19
N ASP A 285 19.18 2.76 0.20
CA ASP A 285 19.01 3.18 -1.21
C ASP A 285 17.57 3.56 -1.55
N HIS A 286 17.40 4.29 -2.66
CA HIS A 286 16.12 4.77 -3.17
C HIS A 286 15.58 3.84 -4.26
N PHE A 287 14.26 3.68 -4.29
CA PHE A 287 13.57 3.07 -5.44
C PHE A 287 13.24 4.13 -6.49
N GLY A 288 13.43 3.77 -7.76
CA GLY A 288 13.09 4.61 -8.90
C GLY A 288 12.52 3.81 -10.06
N LEU A 289 11.70 4.47 -10.86
CA LEU A 289 11.18 3.98 -12.13
C LEU A 289 11.54 5.02 -13.20
N THR A 290 12.14 4.60 -14.31
CA THR A 290 12.39 5.47 -15.46
C THR A 290 11.94 4.79 -16.73
N ALA A 291 11.34 5.54 -17.65
CA ALA A 291 11.03 5.04 -18.98
C ALA A 291 11.45 6.03 -20.06
N SER A 292 11.80 5.50 -21.23
CA SER A 292 12.17 6.28 -22.42
C SER A 292 11.47 5.70 -23.65
N SER A 293 10.84 6.54 -24.46
CA SER A 293 10.34 6.16 -25.80
C SER A 293 11.38 6.47 -26.88
N GLY A 294 11.34 5.72 -27.99
CA GLY A 294 12.03 6.00 -29.25
C GLY A 294 11.03 6.37 -30.35
N ASP A 295 11.36 6.05 -31.60
CA ASP A 295 10.48 6.24 -32.76
C ASP A 295 10.43 4.95 -33.61
N PRO A 296 9.25 4.32 -33.81
CA PRO A 296 7.97 4.60 -33.17
C PRO A 296 8.02 4.46 -31.62
N PRO A 297 7.17 5.16 -30.85
CA PRO A 297 7.23 5.12 -29.39
C PRO A 297 6.55 3.89 -28.77
N ASP A 298 7.19 3.32 -27.74
CA ASP A 298 6.51 2.54 -26.70
C ASP A 298 5.92 3.47 -25.61
N SER A 299 4.70 3.15 -25.17
CA SER A 299 3.94 3.81 -24.12
C SER A 299 4.00 3.00 -22.83
N PHE A 300 4.74 3.47 -21.82
CA PHE A 300 4.94 2.78 -20.55
C PHE A 300 3.96 3.27 -19.48
N GLU A 301 3.13 2.36 -18.98
CA GLU A 301 2.12 2.59 -17.94
C GLU A 301 2.44 1.80 -16.67
N VAL A 302 2.33 2.42 -15.50
CA VAL A 302 2.56 1.78 -14.19
C VAL A 302 1.31 1.90 -13.32
N PHE A 303 0.81 0.78 -12.82
CA PHE A 303 -0.42 0.68 -12.02
C PHE A 303 -0.12 0.55 -10.53
N LYS A 304 0.99 -0.11 -10.18
CA LYS A 304 1.42 -0.29 -8.80
C LYS A 304 2.94 -0.38 -8.74
N PHE A 305 3.52 0.20 -7.71
CA PHE A 305 4.83 -0.20 -7.21
C PHE A 305 4.72 -0.31 -5.70
N ALA A 306 5.03 -1.47 -5.12
CA ALA A 306 4.82 -1.67 -3.69
C ALA A 306 5.93 -2.51 -3.05
N VAL A 307 6.48 -2.01 -1.93
CA VAL A 307 7.59 -2.62 -1.20
C VAL A 307 7.09 -3.19 0.11
N SER A 308 7.38 -4.46 0.41
CA SER A 308 7.16 -5.05 1.75
C SER A 308 8.46 -5.67 2.28
N SER A 309 8.53 -5.97 3.57
CA SER A 309 9.55 -6.90 4.05
C SER A 309 9.32 -8.30 3.49
N VAL A 310 10.35 -9.14 3.52
CA VAL A 310 10.26 -10.54 3.07
C VAL A 310 9.39 -11.39 4.01
N VAL A 311 9.31 -11.05 5.30
CA VAL A 311 8.41 -11.74 6.24
C VAL A 311 6.96 -11.47 5.88
N GLU A 312 6.63 -10.22 5.54
CA GLU A 312 5.30 -9.83 5.12
C GLU A 312 4.94 -10.38 3.74
N SER A 313 5.90 -10.48 2.81
CA SER A 313 5.63 -11.10 1.49
C SER A 313 5.37 -12.60 1.59
N LEU A 314 6.14 -13.32 2.43
CA LEU A 314 5.88 -14.73 2.76
C LEU A 314 4.51 -14.89 3.44
N LEU A 315 4.13 -14.01 4.36
CA LEU A 315 2.81 -14.04 4.98
C LEU A 315 1.68 -13.79 3.95
N ARG A 316 1.86 -12.82 3.03
CA ARG A 316 0.93 -12.59 1.90
C ARG A 316 0.77 -13.85 1.03
N GLU A 317 1.85 -14.57 0.76
CA GLU A 317 1.84 -15.80 -0.04
C GLU A 317 1.12 -16.94 0.68
N LEU A 318 1.44 -17.19 1.96
CA LEU A 318 0.75 -18.19 2.78
C LEU A 318 -0.76 -17.92 2.91
N LEU A 319 -1.14 -16.66 3.12
CA LEU A 319 -2.55 -16.25 3.20
C LEU A 319 -3.28 -16.45 1.86
N ARG A 320 -2.63 -16.17 0.72
CA ARG A 320 -3.19 -16.43 -0.62
C ARG A 320 -3.38 -17.93 -0.86
N LEU A 321 -2.39 -18.75 -0.53
CA LEU A 321 -2.48 -20.20 -0.65
C LEU A 321 -3.59 -20.77 0.23
N GLN A 322 -3.74 -20.28 1.47
CA GLN A 322 -4.81 -20.70 2.37
C GLN A 322 -6.20 -20.25 1.89
N ALA A 323 -6.32 -19.06 1.29
CA ALA A 323 -7.56 -18.58 0.68
C ALA A 323 -7.94 -19.35 -0.60
N ALA A 324 -6.95 -19.67 -1.45
CA ALA A 324 -7.16 -20.50 -2.63
C ALA A 324 -7.56 -21.94 -2.24
N ALA A 325 -6.92 -22.51 -1.21
CA ALA A 325 -7.25 -23.83 -0.68
C ALA A 325 -8.66 -23.87 -0.05
N SER A 326 -9.06 -22.83 0.69
CA SER A 326 -10.41 -22.77 1.27
C SER A 326 -11.50 -22.54 0.22
N ALA A 327 -11.23 -21.70 -0.80
CA ALA A 327 -12.12 -21.54 -1.95
C ALA A 327 -12.23 -22.84 -2.75
N ALA A 328 -11.13 -23.55 -2.99
CA ALA A 328 -11.13 -24.87 -3.63
C ALA A 328 -11.87 -25.92 -2.80
N ALA A 329 -11.73 -25.92 -1.46
CA ALA A 329 -12.49 -26.80 -0.58
C ALA A 329 -14.00 -26.47 -0.53
N ALA A 330 -14.38 -25.20 -0.70
CA ALA A 330 -15.77 -24.78 -0.80
C ALA A 330 -16.39 -25.05 -2.17
N ALA A 331 -15.59 -25.00 -3.25
CA ALA A 331 -15.97 -25.30 -4.62
C ALA A 331 -15.86 -26.79 -4.97
N ALA A 332 -15.14 -27.58 -4.17
CA ALA A 332 -15.08 -29.02 -4.31
C ALA A 332 -16.51 -29.58 -4.23
N PRO A 333 -16.92 -30.45 -5.17
CA PRO A 333 -18.21 -31.11 -5.06
C PRO A 333 -18.24 -31.84 -3.72
N LYS A 334 -19.29 -31.63 -2.94
CA LYS A 334 -19.60 -32.47 -1.79
C LYS A 334 -19.92 -33.87 -2.33
N ALA A 335 -18.88 -34.67 -2.52
CA ALA A 335 -19.01 -36.09 -2.80
C ALA A 335 -19.97 -36.69 -1.78
N ASP A 336 -20.85 -37.59 -2.23
CA ASP A 336 -22.12 -37.88 -1.56
C ASP A 336 -21.97 -38.84 -0.36
N TYR A 337 -21.06 -38.49 0.54
CA TYR A 337 -20.86 -39.12 1.84
C TYR A 337 -22.10 -39.03 2.72
N SER A 338 -23.12 -38.24 2.36
CA SER A 338 -24.39 -38.21 3.09
C SER A 338 -25.05 -39.59 3.13
N GLN A 339 -25.02 -40.31 2.01
CA GLN A 339 -25.57 -41.65 1.88
C GLN A 339 -24.70 -42.68 2.62
N HIS A 340 -23.38 -42.64 2.44
CA HIS A 340 -22.45 -43.52 3.14
C HIS A 340 -22.47 -43.31 4.67
N PHE A 341 -22.66 -42.09 5.16
CA PHE A 341 -22.77 -41.81 6.60
C PHE A 341 -24.14 -42.20 7.16
N ALA A 342 -25.22 -42.12 6.37
CA ALA A 342 -26.52 -42.67 6.73
C ALA A 342 -26.47 -44.21 6.82
N GLU A 343 -25.81 -44.87 5.88
CA GLU A 343 -25.61 -46.32 5.88
C GLU A 343 -24.69 -46.76 7.03
N LEU A 344 -23.54 -46.10 7.22
CA LEU A 344 -22.61 -46.39 8.31
C LEU A 344 -23.22 -46.08 9.69
N SER A 345 -24.07 -45.06 9.83
CA SER A 345 -24.77 -44.79 11.10
C SER A 345 -25.86 -45.82 11.38
N GLN A 346 -26.60 -46.30 10.38
CA GLN A 346 -27.48 -47.47 10.56
C GLN A 346 -26.70 -48.74 10.92
N GLN A 347 -25.52 -48.94 10.33
CA GLN A 347 -24.66 -50.09 10.61
C GLN A 347 -24.07 -50.00 12.03
N LEU A 348 -23.65 -48.81 12.46
CA LEU A 348 -23.22 -48.52 13.83
C LEU A 348 -24.37 -48.67 14.83
N GLN A 349 -25.60 -48.26 14.51
CA GLN A 349 -26.77 -48.46 15.37
C GLN A 349 -27.08 -49.95 15.55
N LYS A 350 -27.14 -50.73 14.47
CA LYS A 350 -27.32 -52.20 14.54
C LYS A 350 -26.20 -52.89 15.32
N THR A 351 -24.96 -52.41 15.17
CA THR A 351 -23.82 -52.89 15.97
C THR A 351 -23.93 -52.46 17.44
N HIS A 352 -24.41 -51.25 17.72
CA HIS A 352 -24.64 -50.76 19.07
C HIS A 352 -25.77 -51.52 19.76
N GLU A 353 -26.87 -51.84 19.07
CA GLU A 353 -27.96 -52.64 19.64
C GLU A 353 -27.43 -54.03 20.05
N GLY A 354 -26.70 -54.71 19.17
CA GLY A 354 -26.07 -56.00 19.47
C GLY A 354 -24.99 -55.97 20.58
N VAL A 355 -24.27 -54.85 20.75
CA VAL A 355 -23.26 -54.68 21.82
C VAL A 355 -23.87 -54.18 23.13
N THR A 356 -24.94 -53.38 23.09
CA THR A 356 -25.58 -52.80 24.29
C THR A 356 -26.39 -53.84 25.05
N GLU A 357 -26.94 -54.85 24.37
CA GLU A 357 -27.64 -55.97 25.01
C GLU A 357 -26.73 -56.79 25.95
N HIS A 358 -25.41 -56.74 25.75
CA HIS A 358 -24.41 -57.44 26.58
C HIS A 358 -23.61 -56.52 27.53
N ILE A 359 -23.84 -55.20 27.55
CA ILE A 359 -23.11 -54.25 28.41
C ILE A 359 -24.02 -53.20 29.10
N PRO A 360 -24.72 -53.55 30.20
CA PRO A 360 -25.34 -52.52 31.06
C PRO A 360 -25.08 -52.65 32.58
N MET A 361 -23.99 -53.30 33.04
CA MET A 361 -23.70 -53.41 34.50
C MET A 361 -22.35 -52.85 34.99
N ARG A 362 -21.28 -52.78 34.18
CA ARG A 362 -19.92 -52.43 34.67
C ARG A 362 -19.42 -51.01 34.37
N MET A 363 -20.02 -50.27 33.43
CA MET A 363 -19.53 -48.93 33.05
C MET A 363 -20.17 -47.77 33.83
N ARG A 364 -21.32 -48.00 34.47
CA ARG A 364 -22.07 -46.92 35.15
C ARG A 364 -21.40 -46.46 36.45
N GLU A 365 -20.66 -47.33 37.13
CA GLU A 365 -19.83 -46.95 38.30
C GLU A 365 -18.60 -46.12 37.92
N TYR A 366 -17.95 -46.42 36.79
CA TYR A 366 -16.68 -45.76 36.44
C TYR A 366 -16.84 -44.31 35.98
N VAL A 367 -17.95 -43.99 35.29
CA VAL A 367 -18.25 -42.62 34.82
C VAL A 367 -18.60 -41.66 35.97
N GLN A 368 -19.10 -42.18 37.10
CA GLN A 368 -19.37 -41.36 38.29
C GLN A 368 -18.12 -41.09 39.16
N ALA A 369 -17.05 -41.87 39.00
CA ALA A 369 -15.85 -41.76 39.84
C ALA A 369 -14.92 -40.57 39.48
N HIS A 370 -14.85 -40.18 38.19
CA HIS A 370 -13.82 -39.25 37.71
C HIS A 370 -14.33 -38.10 36.81
N THR A 371 -15.57 -37.65 37.00
CA THR A 371 -15.96 -36.34 36.45
C THR A 371 -15.31 -35.23 37.30
N PRO A 372 -14.40 -34.39 36.76
CA PRO A 372 -13.76 -33.35 37.55
C PRO A 372 -14.81 -32.33 38.04
N ARG A 373 -14.72 -31.94 39.31
CA ARG A 373 -15.65 -30.99 39.95
C ARG A 373 -15.43 -29.55 39.46
N ILE A 374 -15.74 -29.30 38.19
CA ILE A 374 -15.64 -27.98 37.53
C ILE A 374 -16.35 -26.88 38.34
N GLY A 375 -17.45 -27.22 39.00
CA GLY A 375 -18.16 -26.31 39.92
C GLY A 375 -17.30 -25.75 41.07
N PHE A 376 -16.32 -26.51 41.59
CA PHE A 376 -15.45 -26.02 42.67
C PHE A 376 -14.44 -24.98 42.16
N ILE A 377 -13.91 -25.18 40.95
CA ILE A 377 -12.98 -24.24 40.29
C ILE A 377 -13.71 -22.94 39.94
N LEU A 378 -14.93 -23.03 39.40
CA LEU A 378 -15.76 -21.86 39.09
C LEU A 378 -16.15 -21.08 40.36
N TYR A 379 -16.50 -21.78 41.44
CA TYR A 379 -16.82 -21.14 42.72
C TYR A 379 -15.60 -20.41 43.32
N SER A 380 -14.42 -21.02 43.25
CA SER A 380 -13.17 -20.39 43.70
C SER A 380 -12.85 -19.11 42.93
N PHE A 381 -13.05 -19.09 41.61
CA PHE A 381 -12.87 -17.90 40.78
C PHE A 381 -13.85 -16.77 41.13
N MET A 382 -15.14 -17.09 41.34
CA MET A 382 -16.15 -16.09 41.74
C MET A 382 -15.86 -15.50 43.13
N ALA A 383 -15.45 -16.34 44.10
CA ALA A 383 -15.09 -15.89 45.44
C ALA A 383 -13.85 -14.97 45.45
N PHE A 384 -12.87 -15.23 44.58
CA PHE A 384 -11.71 -14.34 44.42
C PHE A 384 -12.10 -12.98 43.84
N GLN A 385 -12.94 -12.95 42.80
CA GLN A 385 -13.38 -11.69 42.17
C GLN A 385 -14.16 -10.79 43.14
N THR A 386 -15.08 -11.34 43.95
CA THR A 386 -15.84 -10.56 44.94
C THR A 386 -14.93 -9.99 46.04
N CYS A 387 -13.92 -10.75 46.48
CA CYS A 387 -12.93 -10.29 47.46
C CYS A 387 -12.12 -9.09 46.93
N CYS A 388 -11.64 -9.15 45.68
CA CYS A 388 -10.90 -8.05 45.04
C CYS A 388 -11.75 -6.77 44.91
N ILE A 389 -13.03 -6.89 44.57
CA ILE A 389 -13.97 -5.76 44.48
C ILE A 389 -14.18 -5.12 45.86
N GLY A 390 -14.36 -5.93 46.92
CA GLY A 390 -14.48 -5.45 48.30
C GLY A 390 -13.24 -4.70 48.77
N ALA A 391 -12.05 -5.24 48.50
CA ALA A 391 -10.78 -4.60 48.85
C ALA A 391 -10.59 -3.25 48.13
N TRP A 392 -10.95 -3.16 46.84
CA TRP A 392 -10.90 -1.90 46.08
C TRP A 392 -11.88 -0.85 46.64
N GLY A 393 -13.11 -1.25 46.98
CA GLY A 393 -14.09 -0.39 47.61
C GLY A 393 -13.61 0.18 48.95
N TRP A 394 -13.06 -0.69 49.81
CA TRP A 394 -12.50 -0.27 51.10
C TRP A 394 -11.29 0.66 50.94
N TYR A 395 -10.37 0.37 50.02
CA TYR A 395 -9.24 1.25 49.70
C TYR A 395 -9.71 2.64 49.25
N LYS A 396 -10.71 2.70 48.35
CA LYS A 396 -11.27 3.96 47.84
C LYS A 396 -11.95 4.76 48.96
N TRP A 397 -12.73 4.09 49.82
CA TRP A 397 -13.36 4.71 50.99
C TRP A 397 -12.33 5.28 51.96
N ARG A 398 -11.30 4.49 52.32
CA ARG A 398 -10.24 4.94 53.24
C ARG A 398 -9.41 6.09 52.66
N LYS A 399 -9.26 6.17 51.33
CA LYS A 399 -8.62 7.31 50.66
C LYS A 399 -9.48 8.57 50.68
N SER A 400 -10.82 8.44 50.60
CA SER A 400 -11.74 9.59 50.69
C SER A 400 -11.92 10.16 52.10
N THR A 401 -11.60 9.40 53.15
CA THR A 401 -11.70 9.83 54.56
C THR A 401 -10.40 10.37 55.16
N MET A 402 -9.31 10.44 54.39
CA MET A 402 -8.07 11.08 54.84
C MET A 402 -8.21 12.62 54.83
N PRO A 403 -7.97 13.32 55.95
CA PRO A 403 -8.01 14.78 55.98
C PRO A 403 -6.90 15.34 55.08
N LYS A 404 -7.28 16.21 54.14
CA LYS A 404 -6.34 16.92 53.28
C LYS A 404 -5.51 17.87 54.15
N LYS A 405 -4.21 17.60 54.29
CA LYS A 405 -3.26 18.58 54.81
C LYS A 405 -3.10 19.66 53.74
N TYR A 406 -3.69 20.82 54.00
CA TYR A 406 -3.43 22.03 53.21
C TYR A 406 -2.07 22.60 53.66
N LEU A 407 -1.22 22.88 52.67
CA LEU A 407 -0.01 23.69 52.75
C LEU A 407 -0.15 24.77 51.67
#